data_AF-A0A7Y5S9G1-F1
#
_entry.id   AF-A0A7Y5S9G1-F1
#
_cell.length_a   1.000
_cell.length_b   1.000
_cell.length_c   1.000
_cell.angle_alpha   90.00
_cell.angle_beta   90.00
_cell.angle_gamma   90.00
#
_symmetry.space_group_name_H-M   'P 1'
#
loop_
_entity.id
_entity.type
_entity.pdbx_description
1 polymer ?
#
loop_
_entity_poly.entity_id
_entity_poly.type
_entity_poly.pdbx_seq_one_letter_code
_entity_poly.pdbx_strand_id
1 'polypeptide(L)'
;MATEVLPDPKWDESSGICLACGYSLAGLMPPVPCPECGHIHTGRQFIVGGVPTARSIMAPWRLAAIVIIAIASMFGPQLLLLIGFRFGSFLVPLIVLALGIAFVVYLVKSAPRSQGGKGLLVFAAGQVTLMPLAGSTGPSSVQGASVRFAGDEAVVLKRLSNVWARVRLVRADGSVTFQAGVRSPIESESELVDAITATIAQARPPATSPPNPAYTGPMTGTNPTMTRTSTTTTTEPRA
;
A
#
# COMPACT_ATOMS: atom_id res chain seq x y z
N MET A 1 -6.19 -28.34 -3.97
CA MET A 1 -6.09 -26.87 -3.82
C MET A 1 -6.02 -26.30 -5.22
N ALA A 2 -7.06 -25.60 -5.68
CA ALA A 2 -7.04 -24.99 -7.00
C ALA A 2 -5.94 -23.92 -7.03
N THR A 3 -4.96 -24.09 -7.92
CA THR A 3 -3.99 -23.04 -8.24
C THR A 3 -4.74 -21.94 -8.94
N GLU A 4 -5.34 -21.03 -8.16
CA GLU A 4 -5.94 -19.82 -8.67
C GLU A 4 -4.84 -19.00 -9.36
N VAL A 5 -4.79 -19.15 -10.68
CA VAL A 5 -3.87 -18.49 -11.59
C VAL A 5 -4.16 -17.00 -11.45
N LEU A 6 -3.21 -16.22 -10.92
CA LEU A 6 -3.37 -14.77 -10.95
C LEU A 6 -3.48 -14.34 -12.41
N PRO A 7 -4.32 -13.35 -12.75
CA PRO A 7 -4.35 -12.82 -14.10
C PRO A 7 -2.97 -12.35 -14.54
N ASP A 8 -2.64 -12.58 -15.80
CA ASP A 8 -1.47 -11.97 -16.44
C ASP A 8 -1.60 -10.44 -16.41
N PRO A 9 -0.48 -9.69 -16.39
CA PRO A 9 -0.52 -8.23 -16.44
C PRO A 9 -1.32 -7.80 -17.66
N LYS A 10 -2.33 -6.95 -17.45
CA LYS A 10 -3.19 -6.46 -18.52
C LYS A 10 -2.91 -4.98 -18.75
N TRP A 11 -2.46 -4.68 -19.96
CA TRP A 11 -2.21 -3.33 -20.46
C TRP A 11 -3.51 -2.71 -20.96
N ASP A 12 -4.39 -2.31 -20.05
CA ASP A 12 -5.59 -1.58 -20.44
C ASP A 12 -5.28 -0.07 -20.47
N GLU A 13 -5.54 0.60 -21.59
CA GLU A 13 -5.36 2.05 -21.71
C GLU A 13 -6.25 2.83 -20.73
N SER A 14 -7.39 2.25 -20.33
CA SER A 14 -8.30 2.80 -19.33
C SER A 14 -8.68 1.75 -18.30
N SER A 15 -8.65 2.13 -17.02
CA SER A 15 -9.22 1.30 -15.97
C SER A 15 -10.73 1.21 -16.19
N GLY A 16 -11.25 0.04 -16.53
CA GLY A 16 -12.69 -0.21 -16.55
C GLY A 16 -13.33 -0.13 -15.15
N ILE A 17 -12.63 0.36 -14.11
CA ILE A 17 -13.05 0.39 -12.71
C ILE A 17 -12.58 1.69 -12.05
N CYS A 18 -13.41 2.27 -11.17
CA CYS A 18 -13.11 3.44 -10.38
C CYS A 18 -12.19 3.11 -9.21
N LEU A 19 -11.03 3.79 -9.13
CA LEU A 19 -10.07 3.59 -8.04
C LEU A 19 -10.56 3.96 -6.64
N ALA A 20 -11.54 4.85 -6.53
CA ALA A 20 -12.03 5.32 -5.24
C ALA A 20 -13.10 4.40 -4.64
N CYS A 21 -14.05 3.92 -5.45
CA CYS A 21 -15.19 3.13 -4.97
C CYS A 21 -15.32 1.73 -5.58
N GLY A 22 -14.51 1.38 -6.58
CA GLY A 22 -14.59 0.09 -7.28
C GLY A 22 -15.73 -0.01 -8.31
N TYR A 23 -16.43 1.08 -8.63
CA TYR A 23 -17.50 1.08 -9.64
C TYR A 23 -16.97 0.82 -11.06
N SER A 24 -17.69 0.05 -11.89
CA SER A 24 -17.28 -0.20 -13.28
C SER A 24 -17.39 1.06 -14.15
N LEU A 25 -16.30 1.44 -14.80
CA LEU A 25 -16.24 2.56 -15.76
C LEU A 25 -16.28 2.08 -17.22
N ALA A 26 -16.62 0.82 -17.46
CA ALA A 26 -16.70 0.28 -18.82
C ALA A 26 -17.66 1.14 -19.67
N GLY A 27 -17.15 1.66 -20.79
CA GLY A 27 -17.92 2.51 -21.72
C GLY A 27 -17.84 4.02 -21.46
N LEU A 28 -17.22 4.47 -20.36
CA LEU A 28 -16.97 5.89 -20.13
C LEU A 28 -15.60 6.29 -20.72
N MET A 29 -15.58 7.36 -21.53
CA MET A 29 -14.37 7.86 -22.17
C MET A 29 -13.71 8.91 -21.26
N PRO A 30 -12.48 8.69 -20.75
CA PRO A 30 -11.82 9.64 -19.85
C PRO A 30 -11.46 10.97 -20.55
N PRO A 31 -11.38 12.10 -19.82
CA PRO A 31 -11.59 12.26 -18.39
C PRO A 31 -13.06 12.48 -18.01
N VAL A 32 -13.64 11.58 -17.20
CA VAL A 32 -15.02 11.68 -16.71
C VAL A 32 -15.06 11.36 -15.20
N PRO A 33 -15.83 12.11 -14.40
CA PRO A 33 -16.02 11.79 -12.99
C PRO A 33 -16.80 10.48 -12.81
N CYS A 34 -16.41 9.68 -11.82
CA CYS A 34 -17.15 8.49 -11.44
C CYS A 34 -18.60 8.85 -11.04
N PRO A 35 -19.62 8.17 -11.57
CA PRO A 35 -21.02 8.48 -11.25
C PRO A 35 -21.37 8.21 -9.78
N GLU A 36 -20.68 7.28 -9.11
CA GLU A 36 -20.96 6.93 -7.71
C GLU A 36 -20.30 7.88 -6.71
N CYS A 37 -19.04 8.26 -6.95
CA CYS A 37 -18.23 8.96 -5.95
C CYS A 37 -17.64 10.30 -6.42
N GLY A 38 -17.90 10.70 -7.67
CA GLY A 38 -17.41 11.97 -8.25
C GLY A 38 -15.90 12.04 -8.51
N HIS A 39 -15.14 10.96 -8.27
CA HIS A 39 -13.69 10.97 -8.45
C HIS A 39 -13.33 11.06 -9.94
N ILE A 40 -12.42 11.97 -10.31
CA ILE A 40 -12.04 12.20 -11.70
C ILE A 40 -11.10 11.09 -12.17
N HIS A 41 -11.47 10.39 -13.25
CA HIS A 41 -10.62 9.37 -13.86
C HIS A 41 -9.74 9.95 -14.96
N THR A 42 -8.43 9.87 -14.77
CA THR A 42 -7.45 10.21 -15.79
C THR A 42 -7.19 8.99 -16.68
N GLY A 43 -7.16 9.21 -17.99
CA GLY A 43 -7.25 8.17 -19.02
C GLY A 43 -6.00 7.34 -19.28
N ARG A 44 -5.15 7.15 -18.26
CA ARG A 44 -3.99 6.26 -18.32
C ARG A 44 -3.78 5.65 -16.94
N GLN A 45 -4.18 4.41 -16.79
CA GLN A 45 -3.97 3.64 -15.57
C GLN A 45 -3.41 2.28 -15.94
N PHE A 46 -2.51 1.78 -15.12
CA PHE A 46 -1.84 0.53 -15.37
C PHE A 46 -2.17 -0.47 -14.27
N ILE A 47 -2.72 -1.64 -14.63
CA ILE A 47 -3.24 -2.63 -13.68
C ILE A 47 -2.38 -3.90 -13.73
N VAL A 48 -1.83 -4.27 -12.58
CA VAL A 48 -0.98 -5.47 -12.44
C VAL A 48 -1.49 -6.36 -11.33
N GLY A 49 -1.57 -7.66 -11.62
CA GLY A 49 -1.69 -8.67 -10.58
C GLY A 49 -0.44 -8.68 -9.71
N GLY A 50 -0.61 -8.27 -8.45
CA GLY A 50 0.49 -8.13 -7.50
C GLY A 50 0.20 -8.80 -6.17
N VAL A 51 1.28 -9.16 -5.49
CA VAL A 51 1.23 -9.42 -4.05
C VAL A 51 1.95 -8.24 -3.42
N PRO A 52 1.27 -7.37 -2.66
CA PRO A 52 1.98 -6.36 -1.90
C PRO A 52 2.99 -7.11 -1.05
N THR A 53 4.28 -6.85 -1.26
CA THR A 53 5.24 -7.28 -0.26
C THR A 53 4.94 -6.39 0.91
N ALA A 54 4.10 -6.89 1.82
CA ALA A 54 3.99 -6.31 3.13
C ALA A 54 5.43 -6.09 3.54
N ARG A 55 5.80 -4.81 3.73
CA ARG A 55 6.88 -4.49 4.65
C ARG A 55 6.39 -5.05 5.97
N SER A 56 6.58 -6.35 6.17
CA SER A 56 6.85 -6.93 7.45
C SER A 56 8.20 -6.32 7.86
N ILE A 57 8.22 -5.01 8.10
CA ILE A 57 8.90 -4.50 9.28
C ILE A 57 8.17 -5.28 10.37
N MET A 58 8.70 -6.44 10.74
CA MET A 58 8.22 -7.19 11.89
C MET A 58 8.16 -6.15 12.99
N ALA A 59 6.95 -5.78 13.41
CA ALA A 59 6.80 -4.78 14.44
C ALA A 59 7.76 -5.17 15.58
N PRO A 60 8.55 -4.24 16.13
CA PRO A 60 9.68 -4.57 16.99
C PRO A 60 9.28 -5.49 18.17
N TRP A 61 8.03 -5.38 18.64
CA TRP A 61 7.44 -6.28 19.63
C TRP A 61 7.36 -7.75 19.19
N ARG A 62 7.12 -8.04 17.90
CA ARG A 62 7.12 -9.40 17.35
C ARG A 62 8.52 -10.00 17.36
N LEU A 63 9.53 -9.20 17.00
CA LEU A 63 10.92 -9.65 17.04
C LEU A 63 11.36 -9.91 18.48
N ALA A 64 10.98 -9.02 19.41
CA ALA A 64 11.18 -9.24 20.84
C ALA A 64 10.47 -10.51 21.35
N ALA A 65 9.22 -10.75 20.95
CA ALA A 65 8.49 -11.96 21.31
C ALA A 65 9.17 -13.24 20.81
N ILE A 66 9.67 -13.25 19.56
CA ILE A 66 10.42 -14.39 19.01
C ILE A 66 11.70 -14.64 19.83
N VAL A 67 12.44 -13.59 20.17
CA VAL A 67 13.66 -13.71 20.98
C VAL A 67 13.35 -14.24 22.38
N ILE A 68 12.30 -13.73 23.04
CA ILE A 68 11.88 -14.20 24.36
C ILE A 68 11.48 -15.68 24.30
N ILE A 69 10.72 -16.09 23.29
CA ILE A 69 10.33 -17.50 23.10
C ILE A 69 11.57 -18.38 22.87
N ALA A 70 12.54 -17.91 22.08
CA ALA A 70 13.79 -18.64 21.83
C ALA A 70 14.59 -18.84 23.14
N ILE A 71 14.79 -17.77 23.92
CA ILE A 71 15.47 -17.83 25.22
C ILE A 71 14.72 -18.75 26.19
N ALA A 72 13.40 -18.58 26.31
CA ALA A 72 12.56 -19.41 27.17
C ALA A 72 12.60 -20.89 26.76
N SER A 73 12.68 -21.20 25.46
CA SER A 73 12.80 -22.58 24.99
C SER A 73 14.17 -23.21 25.29
N MET A 74 15.24 -22.39 25.28
CA MET A 74 16.60 -22.86 25.53
C MET A 74 16.85 -23.12 27.02
N PHE A 75 16.41 -22.22 27.90
CA PHE A 75 16.65 -22.30 29.35
C PHE A 75 15.48 -22.90 30.13
N GLY A 76 14.27 -22.86 29.58
CA GLY A 76 13.04 -23.31 30.23
C GLY A 76 13.09 -24.76 30.71
N PRO A 77 13.50 -25.74 29.89
CA PRO A 77 13.56 -27.14 30.31
C PRO A 77 14.51 -27.37 31.49
N GLN A 78 15.67 -26.71 31.49
CA GLN A 78 16.66 -26.81 32.57
C GLN A 78 16.14 -26.21 33.87
N LEU A 79 15.49 -25.03 33.79
CA LEU A 79 14.86 -24.38 34.93
C LEU A 79 13.68 -25.19 35.48
N LEU A 80 12.83 -25.73 34.61
CA LEU A 80 11.68 -26.57 34.97
C LEU A 80 12.11 -27.86 35.68
N LEU A 81 13.18 -28.50 35.20
CA LEU A 81 13.76 -29.67 35.85
C LEU A 81 14.30 -29.34 37.24
N LEU A 82 15.03 -28.23 37.39
CA LEU A 82 15.59 -27.79 38.66
C LEU A 82 14.50 -27.46 39.69
N ILE A 83 13.43 -26.77 39.27
CA ILE A 83 12.26 -26.49 40.10
C ILE A 83 11.54 -27.79 40.48
N GLY A 84 11.31 -28.69 39.52
CA GLY A 84 10.65 -29.98 39.77
C GLY A 84 11.42 -30.81 40.81
N PHE A 85 12.75 -30.84 40.71
CA PHE A 85 13.61 -31.52 41.66
C PHE A 85 13.56 -30.88 43.06
N ARG A 86 13.49 -29.55 43.15
CA ARG A 86 13.51 -28.83 44.42
C ARG A 86 12.22 -28.96 45.23
N PHE A 87 11.07 -29.00 44.54
CA PHE A 87 9.74 -29.04 45.15
C PHE A 87 9.11 -30.44 45.18
N GLY A 88 9.76 -31.44 44.58
CA GLY A 88 9.26 -32.81 44.53
C GLY A 88 7.97 -33.00 43.73
N SER A 89 7.55 -31.99 42.96
CA SER A 89 6.32 -32.00 42.17
C SER A 89 6.57 -31.50 40.76
N PHE A 90 6.26 -32.35 39.78
CA PHE A 90 6.33 -32.01 38.36
C PHE A 90 5.05 -31.37 37.83
N LEU A 91 4.02 -31.19 38.68
CA LEU A 91 2.74 -30.64 38.26
C LEU A 91 2.85 -29.15 37.90
N VAL A 92 3.52 -28.37 38.76
CA VAL A 92 3.76 -26.93 38.54
C VAL A 92 4.51 -26.67 37.23
N PRO A 93 5.66 -27.33 36.95
CA PRO A 93 6.36 -27.11 35.69
C PRO A 93 5.53 -27.50 34.46
N LEU A 94 4.72 -28.56 34.53
CA LEU A 94 3.83 -28.96 33.45
C LEU A 94 2.75 -27.91 33.14
N ILE A 95 2.13 -27.31 34.16
CA ILE A 95 1.12 -26.26 33.97
C ILE A 95 1.73 -25.02 33.31
N VAL A 96 2.91 -24.60 33.77
CA VAL A 96 3.63 -23.45 33.18
C VAL A 96 3.97 -23.70 31.71
N LEU A 97 4.43 -24.91 31.37
CA LEU A 97 4.71 -25.30 29.99
C LEU A 97 3.44 -25.26 29.13
N ALA A 98 2.33 -25.82 29.62
CA ALA A 98 1.05 -25.84 28.91
C ALA A 98 0.53 -24.42 28.63
N LEU A 99 0.59 -23.53 29.63
CA LEU A 99 0.23 -22.12 29.46
C LEU A 99 1.14 -21.40 28.46
N GLY A 100 2.45 -21.68 28.49
CA GLY A 100 3.41 -21.14 27.52
C GLY A 100 3.06 -21.55 26.09
N ILE A 101 2.77 -22.84 25.85
CA ILE A 101 2.35 -23.35 24.54
C ILE A 101 1.04 -22.71 24.10
N ALA A 102 0.04 -22.65 24.98
CA ALA A 102 -1.25 -22.01 24.69
C ALA A 102 -1.08 -20.53 24.31
N PHE A 103 -0.20 -19.81 24.99
CA PHE A 103 0.12 -18.42 24.69
C PHE A 103 0.80 -18.27 23.32
N VAL A 104 1.76 -19.14 22.96
CA VAL A 104 2.37 -19.12 21.61
C VAL A 104 1.34 -19.41 20.53
N VAL A 105 0.48 -20.41 20.72
CA VAL A 105 -0.61 -20.71 19.76
C VAL A 105 -1.56 -19.53 19.63
N TYR A 106 -1.89 -18.88 20.76
CA TYR A 106 -2.69 -17.65 20.74
C TYR A 106 -1.99 -16.54 19.96
N LEU A 107 -0.70 -16.29 20.18
CA LEU A 107 0.07 -15.28 19.41
C LEU A 107 0.14 -15.62 17.92
N VAL A 108 0.29 -16.89 17.55
CA VAL A 108 0.30 -17.32 16.14
C VAL A 108 -1.08 -17.12 15.49
N LYS A 109 -2.16 -17.39 16.22
CA LYS A 109 -3.54 -17.19 15.73
C LYS A 109 -3.95 -15.71 15.69
N SER A 110 -3.54 -14.94 16.68
CA SER A 110 -3.88 -13.51 16.83
C SER A 110 -2.92 -12.59 16.08
N ALA A 111 -1.78 -13.09 15.62
CA ALA A 111 -0.94 -12.36 14.68
C ALA A 111 -1.84 -12.02 13.48
N PRO A 112 -2.09 -10.73 13.17
CA PRO A 112 -2.66 -10.38 11.90
C PRO A 112 -1.77 -11.03 10.86
N ARG A 113 -2.31 -12.08 10.22
CA ARG A 113 -1.74 -12.65 9.02
C ARG A 113 -1.57 -11.43 8.15
N SER A 114 -0.33 -11.03 7.89
CA SER A 114 -0.07 -10.02 6.89
C SER A 114 -0.71 -10.60 5.64
N GLN A 115 -1.91 -10.11 5.32
CA GLN A 115 -2.63 -10.55 4.15
C GLN A 115 -1.80 -10.03 2.99
N GLY A 116 -0.76 -10.77 2.62
CA GLY A 116 -0.21 -10.80 1.28
C GLY A 116 -1.26 -11.44 0.37
N GLY A 117 -2.48 -10.94 0.46
CA GLY A 117 -3.57 -11.28 -0.43
C GLY A 117 -3.13 -10.83 -1.81
N LYS A 118 -3.37 -11.71 -2.77
CA LYS A 118 -3.27 -11.35 -4.18
C LYS A 118 -4.21 -10.16 -4.39
N GLY A 119 -3.69 -9.07 -4.94
CA GLY A 119 -4.44 -7.85 -5.20
C GLY A 119 -4.10 -7.29 -6.56
N LEU A 120 -4.96 -6.41 -7.06
CA LEU A 120 -4.66 -5.60 -8.23
C LEU A 120 -3.93 -4.35 -7.75
N LEU A 121 -2.74 -4.15 -8.27
CA LEU A 121 -2.00 -2.90 -8.13
C LEU A 121 -2.40 -2.02 -9.28
N VAL A 122 -3.00 -0.88 -8.99
CA VAL A 122 -3.33 0.11 -10.00
C VAL A 122 -2.41 1.31 -9.85
N PHE A 123 -1.58 1.52 -10.86
CA PHE A 123 -0.71 2.67 -10.99
C PHE A 123 -1.48 3.76 -11.76
N ALA A 124 -1.66 4.90 -11.12
CA ALA A 124 -2.21 6.11 -11.71
C ALA A 124 -1.21 7.26 -11.52
N ALA A 125 -1.38 8.36 -12.24
CA ALA A 125 -0.53 9.55 -12.06
C ALA A 125 -0.54 10.01 -10.59
N GLY A 126 0.59 9.82 -9.89
CA GLY A 126 0.84 10.29 -8.53
C GLY A 126 0.43 9.34 -7.41
N GLN A 127 -0.15 8.18 -7.72
CA GLN A 127 -0.54 7.20 -6.70
C GLN A 127 -0.57 5.76 -7.20
N VAL A 128 -0.17 4.83 -6.33
CA VAL A 128 -0.39 3.38 -6.50
C VAL A 128 -1.46 2.95 -5.51
N THR A 129 -2.53 2.35 -6.01
CA THR A 129 -3.62 1.83 -5.17
C THR A 129 -3.62 0.31 -5.22
N LEU A 130 -3.63 -0.33 -4.04
CA LEU A 130 -3.85 -1.77 -3.93
C LEU A 130 -5.35 -2.04 -3.77
N MET A 131 -5.92 -2.77 -4.72
CA MET A 131 -7.31 -3.23 -4.69
C MET A 131 -7.40 -4.74 -4.42
N PRO A 132 -8.36 -5.21 -3.61
CA PRO A 132 -8.63 -6.63 -3.50
C PRO A 132 -9.17 -7.19 -4.82
N LEU A 133 -8.78 -8.43 -5.19
CA LEU A 133 -9.41 -9.11 -6.33
C LEU A 133 -10.90 -9.35 -6.01
N ALA A 134 -11.80 -8.81 -6.83
CA ALA A 134 -13.23 -9.08 -6.74
C ALA A 134 -13.47 -10.60 -6.85
N GLY A 135 -14.16 -11.20 -5.88
CA GLY A 135 -14.38 -12.65 -5.81
C GLY A 135 -13.59 -13.37 -4.71
N SER A 136 -12.70 -12.70 -3.99
CA SER A 136 -12.18 -13.22 -2.72
C SER A 136 -13.32 -13.25 -1.70
N THR A 137 -13.97 -14.40 -1.53
CA THR A 137 -15.16 -14.65 -0.68
C THR A 137 -14.89 -14.56 0.83
N GLY A 138 -13.89 -13.78 1.26
CA GLY A 138 -13.69 -13.43 2.66
C GLY A 138 -14.26 -12.04 2.96
N PRO A 139 -14.62 -11.73 4.22
CA PRO A 139 -14.87 -10.36 4.66
C PRO A 139 -13.57 -9.56 4.52
N SER A 140 -13.28 -9.08 3.31
CA SER A 140 -12.07 -8.37 2.98
C SER A 140 -12.23 -6.93 3.43
N SER A 141 -12.01 -6.69 4.72
CA SER A 141 -11.73 -5.35 5.25
C SER A 141 -10.36 -4.84 4.81
N VAL A 142 -9.86 -5.28 3.66
CA VAL A 142 -8.64 -4.76 3.04
C VAL A 142 -9.02 -3.37 2.55
N GLN A 143 -8.91 -2.40 3.44
CA GLN A 143 -8.93 -0.99 3.09
C GLN A 143 -7.91 -0.82 1.97
N GLY A 144 -8.38 -0.35 0.80
CA GLY A 144 -7.51 -0.08 -0.33
C GLY A 144 -6.38 0.81 0.13
N ALA A 145 -5.16 0.30 0.10
CA ALA A 145 -3.99 1.07 0.49
C ALA A 145 -3.55 1.88 -0.72
N SER A 146 -3.69 3.20 -0.65
CA SER A 146 -3.14 4.12 -1.65
C SER A 146 -1.82 4.69 -1.15
N VAL A 147 -0.76 4.56 -1.94
CA VAL A 147 0.55 5.18 -1.68
C VAL A 147 0.77 6.25 -2.73
N ARG A 148 0.98 7.50 -2.29
CA ARG A 148 1.29 8.62 -3.19
C ARG A 148 2.78 8.68 -3.51
N PHE A 149 3.10 9.14 -4.70
CA PHE A 149 4.45 9.35 -5.21
C PHE A 149 4.52 10.69 -5.99
N ALA A 150 5.70 11.30 -6.07
CA ALA A 150 5.90 12.68 -6.52
C ALA A 150 6.32 12.83 -7.99
N GLY A 151 6.67 11.74 -8.67
CA GLY A 151 7.13 11.78 -10.07
C GLY A 151 8.64 11.94 -10.24
N ASP A 152 9.40 11.87 -9.15
CA ASP A 152 10.86 11.84 -9.12
C ASP A 152 11.42 10.46 -8.75
N GLU A 153 10.53 9.49 -8.48
CA GLU A 153 10.92 8.14 -8.11
C GLU A 153 11.46 7.33 -9.30
N ALA A 154 12.57 6.63 -9.07
CA ALA A 154 13.11 5.63 -9.99
C ALA A 154 12.43 4.27 -9.77
N VAL A 155 12.11 3.59 -10.86
CA VAL A 155 11.60 2.22 -10.84
C VAL A 155 12.80 1.27 -10.77
N VAL A 156 12.91 0.52 -9.68
CA VAL A 156 13.91 -0.55 -9.53
C VAL A 156 13.18 -1.88 -9.50
N LEU A 157 13.36 -2.66 -10.56
CA LEU A 157 12.79 -3.99 -10.69
C LEU A 157 13.85 -5.04 -10.36
N LYS A 158 13.56 -5.89 -9.36
CA LYS A 158 14.42 -7.01 -8.96
C LYS A 158 13.71 -8.32 -9.23
N ARG A 159 14.22 -9.09 -10.18
CA ARG A 159 13.72 -10.42 -10.51
C ARG A 159 13.82 -11.37 -9.30
N LEU A 160 12.74 -12.10 -9.03
CA LEU A 160 12.67 -13.14 -7.98
C LEU A 160 12.54 -14.54 -8.56
N SER A 161 11.82 -14.69 -9.67
CA SER A 161 11.68 -15.94 -10.43
C SER A 161 11.36 -15.62 -11.90
N ASN A 162 11.12 -16.65 -12.73
CA ASN A 162 10.74 -16.47 -14.14
C ASN A 162 9.39 -15.75 -14.34
N VAL A 163 8.54 -15.74 -13.31
CA VAL A 163 7.17 -15.21 -13.37
C VAL A 163 6.98 -14.02 -12.42
N TRP A 164 7.82 -13.89 -11.40
CA TRP A 164 7.69 -12.88 -10.35
C TRP A 164 8.88 -11.93 -10.31
N ALA A 165 8.56 -10.65 -10.27
CA ALA A 165 9.51 -9.59 -10.01
C ALA A 165 9.09 -8.77 -8.79
N ARG A 166 10.06 -8.14 -8.12
CA ARG A 166 9.82 -7.17 -7.06
C ARG A 166 10.02 -5.78 -7.65
N VAL A 167 8.96 -4.98 -7.69
CA VAL A 167 9.02 -3.57 -8.06
C VAL A 167 9.24 -2.73 -6.81
N ARG A 168 10.19 -1.81 -6.88
CA ARG A 168 10.47 -0.78 -5.88
C ARG A 168 10.40 0.58 -6.54
N LEU A 169 9.68 1.50 -5.91
CA LEU A 169 9.78 2.92 -6.22
C LEU A 169 10.76 3.54 -5.21
N VAL A 170 11.85 4.09 -5.72
CA VAL A 170 12.96 4.63 -4.93
C VAL A 170 13.07 6.11 -5.24
N ARG A 171 12.97 6.96 -4.22
CA ARG A 171 13.18 8.41 -4.40
C ARG A 171 14.66 8.70 -4.62
N ALA A 172 14.99 9.89 -5.12
CA ALA A 172 16.36 10.35 -5.31
C ALA A 172 17.25 10.27 -4.05
N ASP A 173 16.66 10.30 -2.84
CA ASP A 173 17.36 10.13 -1.56
C ASP A 173 17.68 8.66 -1.21
N GLY A 174 17.30 7.70 -2.06
CA GLY A 174 17.45 6.27 -1.82
C GLY A 174 16.37 5.65 -0.94
N SER A 175 15.42 6.43 -0.43
CA SER A 175 14.30 5.91 0.36
C SER A 175 13.30 5.18 -0.54
N VAL A 176 12.82 4.03 -0.09
CA VAL A 176 11.82 3.24 -0.83
C VAL A 176 10.43 3.68 -0.38
N THR A 177 9.67 4.28 -1.30
CA THR A 177 8.30 4.78 -1.08
C THR A 177 7.28 3.67 -1.22
N PHE A 178 7.48 2.78 -2.21
CA PHE A 178 6.57 1.67 -2.50
C PHE A 178 7.36 0.40 -2.84
N GLN A 179 6.85 -0.75 -2.41
CA GLN A 179 7.40 -2.05 -2.77
C GLN A 179 6.30 -3.10 -2.90
N ALA A 180 6.26 -3.78 -4.04
CA ALA A 180 5.39 -4.94 -4.24
C ALA A 180 6.03 -6.04 -5.09
N GLY A 181 5.56 -7.27 -4.90
CA GLY A 181 5.76 -8.34 -5.86
C GLY A 181 4.72 -8.21 -6.98
N VAL A 182 5.16 -8.27 -8.22
CA VAL A 182 4.31 -8.21 -9.41
C VAL A 182 4.59 -9.41 -10.28
N ARG A 183 3.54 -9.90 -10.96
CA ARG A 183 3.70 -10.90 -12.01
C ARG A 183 4.32 -10.21 -13.23
N SER A 184 5.52 -10.62 -13.62
CA SER A 184 6.27 -10.10 -14.76
C SER A 184 7.00 -11.25 -15.44
N PRO A 185 6.42 -11.85 -16.50
CA PRO A 185 7.16 -12.68 -17.43
C PRO A 185 8.44 -11.98 -17.91
N ILE A 186 9.45 -12.76 -18.31
CA ILE A 186 10.73 -12.20 -18.81
C ILE A 186 10.58 -11.38 -20.08
N GLU A 187 9.64 -11.76 -20.92
CA GLU A 187 9.39 -11.12 -22.21
C GLU A 187 8.75 -9.73 -22.03
N SER A 188 7.97 -9.52 -20.97
CA SER A 188 7.24 -8.27 -20.72
C SER A 188 7.92 -7.36 -19.69
N GLU A 189 9.16 -7.65 -19.28
CA GLU A 189 9.82 -6.92 -18.19
C GLU A 189 10.15 -5.48 -18.59
N SER A 190 10.63 -5.25 -19.83
CA SER A 190 10.93 -3.91 -20.34
C SER A 190 9.67 -3.07 -20.49
N GLU A 191 8.61 -3.64 -21.08
CA GLU A 191 7.30 -2.98 -21.22
C GLU A 191 6.76 -2.57 -19.85
N LEU A 192 6.96 -3.41 -18.83
CA LEU A 192 6.59 -3.13 -17.46
C LEU A 192 7.33 -1.95 -16.86
N VAL A 193 8.64 -1.90 -17.03
CA VAL A 193 9.43 -0.77 -16.54
C VAL A 193 9.05 0.51 -17.28
N ASP A 194 8.87 0.45 -18.60
CA ASP A 194 8.55 1.61 -19.43
C ASP A 194 7.18 2.20 -19.07
N ALA A 195 6.17 1.37 -18.90
CA ALA A 195 4.83 1.83 -18.54
C ALA A 195 4.73 2.38 -17.11
N ILE A 196 5.41 1.77 -16.14
CA ILE A 196 5.47 2.32 -14.78
C ILE A 196 6.22 3.66 -14.82
N THR A 197 7.35 3.73 -15.53
CA THR A 197 8.15 4.96 -15.66
C THR A 197 7.36 6.07 -16.35
N ALA A 198 6.61 5.77 -17.41
CA ALA A 198 5.73 6.71 -18.09
C ALA A 198 4.60 7.22 -17.16
N THR A 199 4.05 6.33 -16.32
CA THR A 199 3.01 6.70 -15.35
C THR A 199 3.57 7.60 -14.24
N ILE A 200 4.80 7.34 -13.79
CA ILE A 200 5.50 8.18 -12.81
C ILE A 200 5.84 9.54 -13.40
N ALA A 201 6.31 9.57 -14.65
CA ALA A 201 6.59 10.83 -15.34
C ALA A 201 5.36 11.72 -15.48
N GLN A 202 4.16 11.14 -15.65
CA GLN A 202 2.89 11.88 -15.67
C GLN A 202 2.49 12.48 -14.32
N ALA A 203 2.99 11.92 -13.21
CA ALA A 203 2.76 12.47 -11.87
C ALA A 203 3.57 13.73 -11.60
N ARG A 204 4.64 13.96 -12.37
CA ARG A 204 5.49 15.12 -12.19
C ARG A 204 4.67 16.38 -12.47
N PRO A 205 4.57 17.32 -11.54
CA PRO A 205 3.91 18.59 -11.80
C PRO A 205 4.59 19.23 -13.02
N PRO A 206 3.83 19.88 -13.93
CA PRO A 206 4.43 20.62 -15.04
C PRO A 206 5.44 21.57 -14.42
N ALA A 207 6.70 21.48 -14.85
CA ALA A 207 7.78 22.31 -14.32
C ALA A 207 7.24 23.73 -14.31
N THR A 208 7.07 24.30 -13.11
CA THR A 208 6.50 25.63 -12.94
C THR A 208 7.28 26.52 -13.87
N SER A 209 6.65 26.93 -14.97
CA SER A 209 7.33 27.70 -16.00
C SER A 209 8.03 28.84 -15.28
N PRO A 210 9.35 29.01 -15.43
CA PRO A 210 10.10 29.99 -14.68
C PRO A 210 9.34 31.31 -14.74
N PRO A 211 9.14 32.01 -13.61
CA PRO A 211 8.35 33.22 -13.58
C PRO A 211 8.82 34.11 -14.72
N ASN A 212 7.92 34.36 -15.67
CA ASN A 212 8.24 35.05 -16.91
C ASN A 212 8.94 36.37 -16.53
N PRO A 213 10.22 36.61 -16.86
CA PRO A 213 10.98 37.74 -16.32
C PRO A 213 10.56 39.10 -16.90
N ALA A 214 9.36 39.21 -17.51
CA ALA A 214 8.93 40.39 -18.23
C ALA A 214 7.48 40.78 -17.87
N TYR A 215 7.30 41.36 -16.67
CA TYR A 215 6.34 42.45 -16.51
C TYR A 215 6.80 43.43 -15.43
N THR A 216 7.85 44.19 -15.73
CA THR A 216 8.11 45.50 -15.13
C THR A 216 7.24 46.54 -15.84
N GLY A 217 5.93 46.39 -15.74
CA GLY A 217 5.01 47.46 -16.13
C GLY A 217 5.11 48.63 -15.15
N PRO A 218 5.11 49.89 -15.61
CA PRO A 218 5.11 51.04 -14.72
C PRO A 218 3.88 51.02 -13.81
N MET A 219 4.11 51.12 -12.50
CA MET A 219 3.05 51.34 -11.51
C MET A 219 2.49 52.76 -11.67
N THR A 220 1.51 52.91 -12.56
CA THR A 220 0.63 54.08 -12.60
C THR A 220 -0.80 53.60 -12.54
N GLY A 221 -1.30 53.45 -11.32
CA GLY A 221 -2.68 53.01 -11.08
C GLY A 221 -3.05 53.15 -9.61
N THR A 222 -3.59 54.31 -9.28
CA THR A 222 -4.29 54.67 -8.05
C THR A 222 -5.15 53.53 -7.48
N ASN A 223 -4.93 53.20 -6.21
CA ASN A 223 -5.76 52.30 -5.40
C ASN A 223 -7.24 52.76 -5.39
N PRO A 224 -8.19 51.95 -5.86
CA PRO A 224 -9.57 52.06 -5.43
C PRO A 224 -9.70 51.35 -4.08
N THR A 225 -9.92 52.14 -3.03
CA THR A 225 -10.39 51.68 -1.71
C THR A 225 -11.66 50.84 -1.90
N MET A 226 -11.54 49.52 -1.89
CA MET A 226 -12.70 48.64 -1.82
C MET A 226 -13.15 48.51 -0.37
N THR A 227 -14.28 49.14 -0.07
CA THR A 227 -15.06 48.97 1.15
C THR A 227 -15.42 47.51 1.33
N ARG A 228 -14.93 46.91 2.41
CA ARG A 228 -15.15 45.52 2.79
C ARG A 228 -16.52 45.39 3.46
N THR A 229 -17.52 44.91 2.73
CA THR A 229 -18.82 44.55 3.31
C THR A 229 -18.74 43.15 3.91
N SER A 230 -18.58 43.08 5.23
CA SER A 230 -18.67 41.86 6.02
C SER A 230 -20.11 41.33 5.98
N THR A 231 -20.35 40.21 5.31
CA THR A 231 -21.64 39.51 5.38
C THR A 231 -21.52 38.38 6.40
N THR A 232 -22.13 38.59 7.56
CA THR A 232 -22.18 37.63 8.66
C THR A 232 -23.28 36.60 8.37
N THR A 233 -22.91 35.36 8.08
CA THR A 233 -23.87 34.26 7.90
C THR A 233 -24.21 33.66 9.26
N THR A 234 -25.45 33.87 9.69
CA THR A 234 -26.03 33.30 10.91
C THR A 234 -26.34 31.81 10.71
N THR A 235 -25.75 30.96 11.54
CA THR A 235 -25.99 29.51 11.60
C THR A 235 -27.25 29.23 12.42
N GLU A 236 -28.27 28.65 11.79
CA GLU A 236 -29.50 28.19 12.42
C GLU A 236 -29.35 26.73 12.90
N PRO A 237 -29.63 26.40 14.18
CA PRO A 237 -29.60 25.02 14.66
C PRO A 237 -30.94 24.33 14.37
N ARG A 238 -30.90 23.15 13.73
CA ARG A 238 -32.05 22.26 13.57
C ARG A 238 -32.07 21.24 14.72
N ALA A 239 -33.25 21.12 15.33
CA ALA A 239 -33.60 20.19 16.40
C ALA A 239 -33.66 18.73 15.93
#